data_AF-A0A9W6GKP6-F1
#
_entry.id   AF-A0A9W6GKP6-F1
#
_cell.length_a   1.000
_cell.length_b   1.000
_cell.length_c   1.000
_cell.angle_alpha   90.00
_cell.angle_beta   90.00
_cell.angle_gamma   90.00
#
_symmetry.space_group_name_H-M   'P 1'
#
loop_
_entity.id
_entity.type
_entity.pdbx_description
1 polymer ?
#
loop_
_entity_poly.entity_id
_entity_poly.type
_entity_poly.pdbx_seq_one_letter_code
_entity_poly.pdbx_strand_id
1 'polypeptide(L)'
;MNKEIKLLKLLLSSEVTTEDEIMEVMDIDNTELELLFDRLEDLGYLEVDNGYFEKTCDNCNKGGTCSTAPYRPVDKVKKIRVLTWKAIEEYGDAPQLSENHENPDFKPEK
;
A
#
# COMPACT_ATOMS: atom_id res chain seq x y z
N MET A 1 9.91 -20.40 1.36
CA MET A 1 9.94 -18.94 1.65
C MET A 1 8.53 -18.54 2.08
N ASN A 2 8.38 -17.81 3.18
CA ASN A 2 7.05 -17.47 3.72
C ASN A 2 6.29 -16.60 2.70
N LYS A 3 5.06 -16.97 2.31
CA LYS A 3 4.31 -16.29 1.22
C LYS A 3 4.04 -14.83 1.58
N GLU A 4 3.83 -14.55 2.87
CA GLU A 4 3.65 -13.22 3.46
C GLU A 4 4.88 -12.34 3.21
N ILE A 5 6.08 -12.86 3.44
CA ILE A 5 7.33 -12.10 3.22
C ILE A 5 7.59 -11.91 1.72
N LYS A 6 7.21 -12.88 0.88
CA LYS A 6 7.30 -12.73 -0.58
C LYS A 6 6.39 -11.59 -1.07
N LEU A 7 5.13 -11.56 -0.61
CA LEU A 7 4.19 -10.48 -0.92
C LEU A 7 4.72 -9.13 -0.41
N LEU A 8 5.18 -9.07 0.84
CA LEU A 8 5.68 -7.83 1.44
C LEU A 8 6.85 -7.23 0.64
N LYS A 9 7.81 -8.08 0.22
CA LYS A 9 8.92 -7.64 -0.64
C LYS A 9 8.46 -7.18 -2.01
N LEU A 10 7.47 -7.86 -2.61
CA LEU A 10 6.90 -7.44 -3.88
C LEU A 10 6.32 -6.02 -3.75
N LEU A 11 5.50 -5.78 -2.73
CA LEU A 11 4.88 -4.48 -2.44
C LEU A 11 5.89 -3.37 -2.15
N LEU A 12 7.01 -3.68 -1.50
CA LEU A 12 8.09 -2.72 -1.22
C LEU A 12 8.95 -2.42 -2.46
N SER A 13 9.04 -3.36 -3.40
CA SER A 13 9.89 -3.24 -4.59
C SER A 13 9.21 -2.52 -5.76
N SER A 14 7.89 -2.42 -5.75
CA SER A 14 7.12 -1.90 -6.87
C SER A 14 6.55 -0.52 -6.57
N GLU A 15 6.63 0.39 -7.55
CA GLU A 15 6.02 1.72 -7.43
C GLU A 15 4.48 1.65 -7.51
N VAL A 16 3.96 0.75 -8.37
CA VAL A 16 2.53 0.46 -8.52
C VAL A 16 2.38 -1.02 -8.93
N THR A 17 1.41 -1.74 -8.35
CA THR A 17 1.07 -3.11 -8.77
C THR A 17 -0.41 -3.37 -8.57
N THR A 18 -1.01 -4.10 -9.50
CA THR A 18 -2.41 -4.53 -9.40
C THR A 18 -2.52 -5.87 -8.68
N GLU A 19 -3.69 -6.17 -8.09
CA GLU A 19 -3.96 -7.48 -7.49
C GLU A 19 -3.81 -8.62 -8.51
N ASP A 20 -4.22 -8.40 -9.77
CA ASP A 20 -4.09 -9.38 -10.84
C ASP A 20 -2.62 -9.72 -11.14
N GLU A 21 -1.75 -8.70 -11.24
CA GLU A 21 -0.31 -8.89 -11.41
C GLU A 21 0.31 -9.62 -10.20
N ILE A 22 -0.11 -9.27 -8.99
CA ILE A 22 0.36 -9.96 -7.77
C ILE A 22 -0.04 -11.44 -7.81
N MET A 23 -1.29 -11.74 -8.15
CA MET A 23 -1.80 -13.11 -8.27
C MET A 23 -1.02 -13.90 -9.32
N GLU A 24 -0.75 -13.31 -10.49
CA GLU A 24 0.04 -13.93 -11.56
C GLU A 24 1.49 -14.21 -11.12
N VAL A 25 2.18 -13.21 -10.53
CA VAL A 25 3.58 -13.34 -10.08
C VAL A 25 3.73 -14.32 -8.92
N MET A 26 2.72 -14.40 -8.06
CA MET A 26 2.74 -15.28 -6.90
C MET A 26 2.15 -16.66 -7.16
N ASP A 27 1.48 -16.86 -8.29
CA ASP A 27 0.71 -18.07 -8.63
C ASP A 27 -0.30 -18.43 -7.53
N ILE A 28 -1.14 -17.44 -7.18
CA ILE A 28 -2.17 -17.53 -6.14
C ILE A 28 -3.51 -17.01 -6.64
N ASP A 29 -4.59 -17.42 -5.98
CA ASP A 29 -5.92 -16.89 -6.25
C ASP A 29 -6.28 -15.70 -5.34
N ASN A 30 -7.42 -15.08 -5.61
CA ASN A 30 -7.91 -13.92 -4.86
C ASN A 30 -8.18 -14.22 -3.38
N THR A 31 -8.59 -15.45 -3.05
CA THR A 31 -8.87 -15.85 -1.67
C THR A 31 -7.56 -15.92 -0.88
N GLU A 32 -6.54 -16.53 -1.48
CA GLU A 32 -5.22 -16.62 -0.88
C GLU A 32 -4.56 -15.23 -0.77
N LEU A 33 -4.72 -14.37 -1.77
CA LEU A 33 -4.21 -13.00 -1.72
C LEU A 33 -4.83 -12.19 -0.56
N GLU A 34 -6.16 -12.23 -0.40
CA GLU A 34 -6.82 -11.53 0.72
C GLU A 34 -6.39 -12.08 2.09
N LEU A 35 -6.22 -13.40 2.23
CA LEU A 35 -5.69 -14.00 3.46
C LEU A 35 -4.27 -13.54 3.77
N LEU A 36 -3.44 -13.34 2.74
CA LEU A 36 -2.09 -12.81 2.92
C LEU A 36 -2.11 -11.35 3.35
N PHE A 37 -3.00 -10.53 2.79
CA PHE A 37 -3.18 -9.15 3.23
C PHE A 37 -3.63 -9.07 4.69
N ASP A 38 -4.66 -9.83 5.08
CA ASP A 38 -5.16 -9.85 6.46
C ASP A 38 -4.06 -10.29 7.45
N ARG A 39 -3.22 -11.27 7.07
CA ARG A 39 -2.07 -11.66 7.90
C ARG A 39 -1.01 -10.58 8.01
N LEU A 40 -0.72 -9.86 6.94
CA LEU A 40 0.23 -8.75 6.97
C LEU A 40 -0.30 -7.57 7.81
N GLU A 41 -1.62 -7.36 7.84
CA GLU A 41 -2.28 -6.44 8.78
C GLU A 41 -2.12 -6.92 10.24
N ASP A 42 -2.42 -8.18 10.53
CA ASP A 42 -2.29 -8.76 11.89
C ASP A 42 -0.84 -8.70 12.40
N LEU A 43 0.13 -8.84 11.51
CA LEU A 43 1.56 -8.72 11.82
C LEU A 43 2.03 -7.26 11.93
N GLY A 44 1.17 -6.29 11.62
CA GLY A 44 1.46 -4.86 11.69
C GLY A 44 2.38 -4.36 10.57
N TYR A 45 2.43 -5.05 9.43
CA TYR A 45 3.16 -4.61 8.25
C TYR A 45 2.30 -3.75 7.32
N LEU A 46 0.98 -3.99 7.31
CA LEU A 46 -0.01 -3.16 6.62
C LEU A 46 -0.96 -2.51 7.62
N GLU A 47 -1.45 -1.33 7.28
CA GLU A 47 -2.58 -0.70 7.97
C GLU A 47 -3.63 -0.23 6.97
N VAL A 48 -4.89 -0.25 7.40
CA VAL A 48 -6.01 0.20 6.56
C VAL A 48 -6.14 1.71 6.66
N ASP A 49 -5.94 2.42 5.55
CA ASP A 49 -6.17 3.86 5.46
C ASP A 49 -7.53 4.16 4.83
N ASN A 50 -8.56 4.21 5.66
CA ASN A 50 -9.90 4.61 5.21
C ASN A 50 -10.08 6.13 5.12
N GLY A 51 -9.05 6.93 5.43
CA GLY A 51 -9.15 8.39 5.49
C GLY A 51 -9.56 9.02 4.16
N TYR A 52 -9.21 8.40 3.03
CA TYR A 52 -9.68 8.83 1.71
C TYR A 52 -11.20 8.67 1.54
N PHE A 53 -11.78 7.54 1.99
CA PHE A 53 -13.22 7.31 1.88
C PHE A 53 -14.00 8.15 2.88
N GLU A 54 -13.48 8.34 4.09
CA GLU A 54 -14.10 9.21 5.09
C GLU A 54 -14.18 10.66 4.61
N LYS A 55 -13.18 11.13 3.85
CA LYS A 55 -13.15 12.49 3.27
C LYS A 55 -13.95 12.65 1.98
N THR A 56 -14.13 11.58 1.19
CA THR A 56 -14.83 11.63 -0.10
C THR A 56 -16.29 11.16 -0.02
N CYS A 57 -16.73 10.63 1.12
CA CYS A 57 -18.13 10.31 1.38
C CYS A 57 -18.95 11.56 1.75
N ASP A 58 -19.05 12.52 0.82
CA ASP A 58 -19.84 13.76 0.96
C ASP A 58 -21.37 13.54 0.98
N ASN A 59 -21.85 12.33 0.67
CA ASN A 59 -23.30 12.05 0.49
C ASN A 59 -23.97 11.29 1.64
N CYS A 60 -23.26 10.95 2.72
CA CYS A 60 -23.87 10.33 3.91
C CYS A 60 -24.08 11.37 5.01
N ASN A 61 -24.93 12.36 4.74
CA ASN A 61 -25.15 13.48 5.65
C ASN A 61 -25.90 13.07 6.93
N LYS A 62 -25.42 13.57 8.08
CA LYS A 62 -26.18 13.72 9.34
C LYS A 62 -27.38 14.66 9.11
N GLY A 63 -28.41 14.19 8.42
CA GLY A 63 -29.68 14.91 8.21
C GLY A 63 -30.17 15.04 6.76
N GLY A 64 -29.50 14.47 5.76
CA GLY A 64 -29.97 14.50 4.36
C GLY A 64 -30.68 13.21 3.98
N THR A 65 -31.80 13.30 3.24
CA THR A 65 -32.51 12.12 2.72
C THR A 65 -31.65 11.34 1.74
N CYS A 66 -31.10 10.23 2.19
CA CYS A 66 -30.48 9.20 1.37
C CYS A 66 -31.59 8.43 0.62
N SER A 67 -31.99 8.88 -0.56
CA SER A 67 -32.89 8.11 -1.44
C SER A 67 -32.20 6.92 -2.13
N THR A 68 -30.90 6.74 -1.89
CA THR A 68 -30.18 5.48 -2.09
C THR A 68 -29.79 4.91 -0.73
N ALA A 69 -29.86 3.58 -0.59
CA ALA A 69 -29.57 2.88 0.66
C ALA A 69 -28.28 3.42 1.30
N PRO A 70 -28.25 3.63 2.63
CA PRO A 70 -27.08 4.15 3.33
C PRO A 70 -25.86 3.34 2.89
N TYR A 71 -24.88 4.03 2.32
CA TYR A 71 -23.64 3.41 1.90
C TYR A 71 -23.01 2.77 3.15
N ARG A 72 -22.98 1.44 3.16
CA ARG A 72 -22.31 0.66 4.18
C ARG A 72 -20.89 0.44 3.66
N PRO A 73 -19.86 0.99 4.30
CA PRO A 73 -18.46 0.81 3.88
C PRO A 73 -18.06 -0.66 3.72
N VAL A 74 -18.79 -1.57 4.36
CA VAL A 74 -18.55 -3.01 4.33
C VAL A 74 -18.82 -3.70 2.99
N ASP A 75 -19.61 -3.11 2.08
CA ASP A 75 -20.21 -3.95 1.03
C ASP A 75 -19.49 -3.92 -0.33
N LYS A 76 -18.71 -2.89 -0.71
CA LYS A 76 -18.16 -2.81 -2.09
C LYS A 76 -16.86 -2.03 -2.31
N VAL A 77 -16.22 -1.52 -1.27
CA VAL A 77 -15.03 -0.69 -1.48
C VAL A 77 -13.80 -1.46 -1.07
N LYS A 78 -12.92 -1.68 -2.05
CA LYS A 78 -11.62 -2.28 -1.82
C LYS A 78 -10.91 -1.47 -0.74
N LYS A 79 -10.50 -2.13 0.35
CA LYS A 79 -9.77 -1.51 1.45
C LYS A 79 -8.49 -0.88 0.88
N ILE A 80 -8.23 0.38 1.20
CA ILE A 80 -6.91 0.96 0.93
C ILE A 80 -6.00 0.47 2.06
N ARG A 81 -4.93 -0.23 1.68
CA ARG A 81 -3.90 -0.74 2.59
C ARG A 81 -2.61 0.01 2.31
N VAL A 82 -1.94 0.50 3.34
CA VAL A 82 -0.67 1.21 3.22
C VAL A 82 0.42 0.47 3.99
N LEU A 83 1.65 0.56 3.48
CA LEU A 83 2.83 -0.02 4.12
C LEU A 83 3.18 0.77 5.38
N THR A 84 3.34 0.07 6.49
CA THR A 84 3.74 0.68 7.76
C THR A 84 5.25 0.93 7.82
N TRP A 85 5.68 1.73 8.79
CA TRP A 85 7.11 1.96 9.03
C TRP A 85 7.86 0.67 9.42
N LYS A 86 7.18 -0.22 10.16
CA LYS A 86 7.71 -1.54 10.53
C LYS A 86 8.09 -2.37 9.28
N ALA A 87 7.24 -2.37 8.26
CA ALA A 87 7.52 -3.08 7.01
C ALA A 87 8.81 -2.58 6.34
N ILE A 88 9.02 -1.25 6.35
CA ILE A 88 10.19 -0.61 5.75
C ILE A 88 11.44 -0.90 6.58
N GLU A 89 11.37 -0.80 7.90
CA GLU A 89 12.52 -1.06 8.78
C GLU A 89 13.02 -2.51 8.72
N GLU A 90 12.10 -3.47 8.64
CA GLU A 90 12.44 -4.89 8.69
C GLU A 90 12.74 -5.50 7.31
N TYR A 91 12.11 -4.98 6.25
CA TYR A 91 12.15 -5.59 4.91
C TYR A 91 12.35 -4.61 3.77
N GLY A 92 12.34 -3.31 4.03
CA GLY A 92 12.70 -2.31 3.03
C GLY A 92 14.19 -2.41 2.71
N ASP A 93 14.52 -2.27 1.42
CA ASP A 93 15.92 -2.05 1.07
C ASP A 93 16.33 -0.69 1.63
N ALA A 94 17.50 -0.62 2.25
CA ALA A 94 18.06 0.66 2.67
C ALA A 94 18.04 1.61 1.45
N PRO A 95 17.61 2.87 1.60
CA PRO A 95 17.77 3.82 0.52
C PRO A 95 19.24 3.78 0.12
N GLN A 96 19.49 3.46 -1.15
CA GLN A 96 20.79 3.64 -1.75
C GLN A 96 21.04 5.15 -1.66
N LEU A 97 21.65 5.59 -0.55
CA LEU A 97 22.37 6.85 -0.51
C LEU A 97 23.38 6.69 -1.63
N SER A 98 23.10 7.31 -2.77
CA SER A 98 24.05 7.39 -3.87
C SER A 98 25.30 8.05 -3.30
N GLU A 99 26.27 7.22 -2.97
CA GLU A 99 27.60 7.65 -2.61
C GLU A 99 28.16 8.41 -3.83
N ASN A 100 28.33 9.71 -3.65
CA ASN A 100 29.31 10.56 -4.32
C ASN A 100 29.22 10.61 -5.85
N HIS A 101 28.35 11.48 -6.37
CA HIS A 101 28.76 12.27 -7.53
C HIS A 101 29.74 13.34 -7.01
N GLU A 102 31.04 13.07 -7.14
CA GLU A 102 32.06 14.12 -7.11
C GLU A 102 31.63 15.22 -8.09
N ASN A 103 31.40 16.41 -7.56
CA ASN A 103 31.07 17.60 -8.33
C ASN A 103 32.33 17.99 -9.12
N PRO A 104 32.38 17.88 -10.46
CA PRO A 104 33.56 18.27 -11.20
C PRO A 104 33.66 19.79 -11.22
N ASP A 105 34.54 20.30 -10.37
CA ASP A 105 35.40 21.46 -10.63
C ASP A 105 34.68 22.70 -11.19
N PHE A 106 33.89 23.38 -10.34
CA PHE A 106 33.42 24.73 -10.65
C PHE A 106 34.60 25.70 -10.54
N LYS A 107 35.28 25.96 -11.65
CA LYS A 107 36.25 27.07 -11.75
C LYS A 107 35.47 28.39 -11.90
N PRO A 108 35.57 29.34 -10.94
CA PRO A 108 35.07 30.68 -11.18
C PRO A 108 36.00 31.35 -12.20
N GLU A 109 35.45 31.73 -13.36
CA GLU A 109 36.13 32.60 -14.31
C GLU A 109 36.36 33.98 -13.64
N LYS A 110 37.58 34.50 -13.85
CA LYS A 110 38.06 35.79 -13.34
C LYS A 110 37.56 36.97 -14.15
#